data_AF-A0A1B7MEU8-F1
#
_entry.id   AF-A0A1B7MEU8-F1
#
_cell.length_a   1.000
_cell.length_b   1.000
_cell.length_c   1.000
_cell.angle_alpha   90.00
_cell.angle_beta   90.00
_cell.angle_gamma   90.00
#
_symmetry.space_group_name_H-M   'P 1'
#
loop_
_entity.id
_entity.type
_entity.pdbx_description
1 polymer ?
#
loop_
_entity_poly.entity_id
_entity_poly.type
_entity_poly.pdbx_seq_one_letter_code
_entity_poly.pdbx_strand_id
1 'polypeptide(L)'
;MPSVSRDEHPCNADNLILQNIELVDIFSRKCASPQPLPSHKFLNESLIYHGYLGCSPLHPTVAISLHTFATYRQSHRTCPQFSIQAQCKTLCHLHDIPYRPYFKTQFSDTYDVYLEILHHVDSIIKAVLKCNIPDWRLLNSCPCCFYKLEDEGNVAFEWLATIDGNNSLK
;
A
#
# COMPACT_ATOMS: atom_id res chain seq x y z
N MET A 1 0.23 -25.58 -24.33
CA MET A 1 1.00 -24.45 -23.77
C MET A 1 2.05 -25.02 -22.83
N PRO A 2 3.34 -24.72 -23.02
CA PRO A 2 4.38 -25.34 -22.22
C PRO A 2 4.38 -24.73 -20.81
N SER A 3 4.38 -25.61 -19.82
CA SER A 3 4.50 -25.30 -18.40
C SER A 3 5.84 -24.62 -18.13
N VAL A 4 5.79 -23.35 -17.71
CA VAL A 4 6.94 -22.65 -17.15
C VAL A 4 7.25 -23.30 -15.81
N SER A 5 8.28 -24.13 -15.79
CA SER A 5 8.94 -24.63 -14.60
C SER A 5 9.39 -23.41 -13.79
N ARG A 6 8.77 -23.17 -12.63
CA ARG A 6 9.37 -22.30 -11.63
C ARG A 6 10.62 -23.03 -11.16
N ASP A 7 11.78 -22.43 -11.41
CA ASP A 7 13.02 -22.82 -10.75
C ASP A 7 12.82 -22.63 -9.24
N GLU A 8 12.39 -23.70 -8.57
CA GLU A 8 12.53 -23.86 -7.13
C GLU A 8 14.02 -24.03 -6.86
N HIS A 9 14.74 -22.91 -6.77
CA HIS A 9 15.98 -22.88 -6.01
C HIS A 9 15.60 -23.00 -4.53
N PRO A 10 16.00 -24.08 -3.83
CA PRO A 10 15.89 -24.11 -2.38
C PRO A 10 16.92 -23.11 -1.87
N CYS A 11 16.49 -21.89 -1.54
CA CYS A 11 17.28 -21.04 -0.67
C CYS A 11 17.46 -21.80 0.63
N ASN A 12 18.70 -22.22 0.86
CA ASN A 12 19.14 -22.95 2.04
C ASN A 12 18.55 -22.24 3.28
N ALA A 13 18.05 -23.01 4.24
CA ALA A 13 17.47 -22.53 5.49
C ALA A 13 18.55 -21.95 6.44
N ASP A 14 19.49 -21.20 5.90
CA ASP A 14 20.55 -20.51 6.60
C ASP A 14 19.97 -19.19 7.11
N ASN A 15 19.44 -19.26 8.34
CA ASN A 15 19.14 -18.17 9.26
C ASN A 15 18.82 -16.83 8.57
N LEU A 16 17.54 -16.57 8.31
CA LEU A 16 17.07 -15.20 8.14
C LEU A 16 17.53 -14.40 9.36
N ILE A 17 18.39 -13.42 9.15
CA ILE A 17 18.91 -12.58 10.23
C ILE A 17 18.46 -11.14 9.96
N LEU A 18 17.49 -10.68 10.74
CA LEU A 18 17.17 -9.26 10.86
C LEU A 18 17.98 -8.71 12.03
N GLN A 19 19.16 -8.16 11.73
CA GLN A 19 20.01 -7.51 12.73
C GLN A 19 20.08 -6.01 12.47
N ASN A 20 19.97 -5.24 13.56
CA ASN A 20 20.19 -3.79 13.55
C ASN A 20 19.36 -3.06 12.49
N ILE A 21 18.09 -3.46 12.35
CA ILE A 21 17.15 -2.82 11.44
C ILE A 21 16.67 -1.53 12.08
N GLU A 22 16.82 -0.43 11.35
CA GLU A 22 16.22 0.84 11.74
C GLU A 22 14.72 0.81 11.45
N LEU A 23 13.93 0.65 12.50
CA LEU A 23 12.47 0.68 12.44
C LEU A 23 12.00 2.14 12.56
N VAL A 24 11.29 2.60 11.54
CA VAL A 24 10.72 3.95 11.48
C VAL A 24 9.20 3.84 11.57
N ASP A 25 8.64 4.40 12.62
CA ASP A 25 7.21 4.61 12.83
C ASP A 25 6.92 6.09 13.03
N ILE A 26 5.68 6.53 12.86
CA ILE A 26 5.26 7.94 13.04
C ILE A 26 5.75 8.50 14.37
N PHE A 27 5.64 7.73 15.45
CA PHE A 27 5.94 8.22 16.80
C PHE A 27 7.27 7.72 17.37
N SER A 28 7.92 6.77 16.70
CA SER A 28 9.17 6.21 17.21
C SER A 28 10.13 5.81 16.10
N ARG A 29 11.41 6.00 16.39
CA ARG A 29 12.51 5.53 15.55
C ARG A 29 13.48 4.76 16.44
N LYS A 30 13.73 3.49 16.13
CA LYS A 30 14.59 2.63 16.95
C LYS A 30 15.33 1.60 16.11
N CYS A 31 16.52 1.24 16.57
CA CYS A 31 17.22 0.08 16.05
C CYS A 31 16.70 -1.18 16.75
N ALA A 32 16.34 -2.21 15.99
CA ALA A 32 15.84 -3.46 16.53
C ALA A 32 16.28 -4.67 15.68
N SER A 33 16.19 -5.85 16.29
CA SER A 33 16.46 -7.13 15.61
C SER A 33 15.22 -8.03 15.74
N PRO A 34 14.18 -7.82 14.92
CA PRO A 34 12.97 -8.63 14.95
C PRO A 34 13.28 -10.11 14.74
N GLN A 35 12.63 -11.00 15.50
CA GLN A 35 12.84 -12.43 15.38
C GLN A 35 12.04 -12.98 14.20
N PRO A 36 12.67 -13.59 13.18
CA PRO A 36 11.93 -14.20 12.09
C PRO A 36 11.20 -15.45 12.57
N LEU A 37 10.02 -15.70 12.01
CA LEU A 37 9.28 -16.93 12.27
C LEU A 37 9.86 -18.07 11.42
N PRO A 38 9.90 -19.33 11.89
CA PRO A 38 10.47 -20.45 11.13
C PRO A 38 9.82 -20.70 9.78
N SER A 39 8.57 -20.26 9.58
CA SER A 39 7.84 -20.39 8.31
C SER A 39 8.19 -19.31 7.27
N HIS A 40 8.85 -18.23 7.67
CA HIS A 40 9.20 -17.16 6.74
C HIS A 40 10.41 -17.56 5.90
N LYS A 41 10.32 -17.31 4.60
CA LYS A 41 11.37 -17.55 3.60
C LYS A 41 12.16 -16.28 3.28
N PHE A 42 11.53 -15.11 3.42
CA PHE A 42 12.16 -13.82 3.12
C PHE A 42 12.17 -12.89 4.33
N LEU A 43 13.16 -11.99 4.39
CA LEU A 43 13.29 -11.01 5.49
C LEU A 43 12.08 -10.07 5.53
N ASN A 44 11.56 -9.67 4.38
CA ASN A 44 10.38 -8.82 4.28
C ASN A 44 9.09 -9.51 4.74
N GLU A 45 8.97 -10.84 4.66
CA GLU A 45 7.84 -11.56 5.27
C GLU A 45 7.87 -11.40 6.79
N SER A 46 9.07 -11.52 7.38
CA SER A 46 9.27 -11.31 8.81
C SER A 46 9.03 -9.86 9.22
N LEU A 47 9.49 -8.87 8.45
CA LEU A 47 9.21 -7.46 8.74
C LEU A 47 7.71 -7.16 8.67
N ILE A 48 7.01 -7.66 7.64
CA ILE A 48 5.57 -7.45 7.45
C ILE A 48 4.80 -8.07 8.61
N TYR A 49 5.20 -9.26 9.07
CA TYR A 49 4.61 -9.89 10.25
C TYR A 49 4.71 -9.00 11.51
N HIS A 50 5.77 -8.21 11.64
CA HIS A 50 5.95 -7.23 12.71
C HIS A 50 5.33 -5.85 12.41
N GLY A 51 4.63 -5.69 11.29
CA GLY A 51 3.97 -4.44 10.89
C GLY A 51 4.90 -3.44 10.19
N TYR A 52 6.03 -3.88 9.66
CA TYR A 52 7.00 -3.05 8.93
C TYR A 52 7.24 -3.55 7.52
N LEU A 53 7.63 -2.67 6.60
CA LEU A 53 8.08 -3.03 5.27
C LEU A 53 9.51 -2.53 5.08
N GLY A 54 10.41 -3.42 4.67
CA GLY A 54 11.82 -3.10 4.48
C GLY A 54 12.03 -2.24 3.23
N CYS A 55 12.96 -1.29 3.32
CA CYS A 55 13.31 -0.41 2.20
C CYS A 55 14.24 -1.06 1.16
N SER A 56 14.52 -2.36 1.30
CA SER A 56 15.30 -3.16 0.37
C SER A 56 14.74 -4.59 0.34
N PRO A 57 14.64 -5.21 -0.85
CA PRO A 57 14.04 -6.54 -0.99
C PRO A 57 14.86 -7.64 -0.34
N LEU A 58 16.20 -7.56 -0.41
CA LEU A 58 17.12 -8.62 0.02
C LEU A 58 17.82 -8.31 1.33
N HIS A 59 18.21 -7.05 1.54
CA HIS A 59 19.00 -6.64 2.70
C HIS A 59 18.44 -5.34 3.28
N PRO A 60 17.26 -5.39 3.93
CA PRO A 60 16.68 -4.22 4.58
C PRO A 60 17.59 -3.78 5.73
N THR A 61 18.00 -2.52 5.73
CA THR A 61 18.66 -1.86 6.87
C THR A 61 17.73 -0.84 7.54
N VAL A 62 16.72 -0.39 6.81
CA VAL A 62 15.65 0.49 7.26
C VAL A 62 14.33 -0.20 6.93
N ALA A 63 13.37 -0.14 7.84
CA ALA A 63 12.01 -0.60 7.60
C ALA A 63 11.01 0.43 8.14
N ILE A 64 9.97 0.72 7.37
CA ILE A 64 8.97 1.73 7.70
C ILE A 64 7.67 1.02 8.07
N SER A 65 6.99 1.49 9.11
CA SER A 65 5.76 0.85 9.58
C SER A 65 4.62 0.99 8.57
N LEU A 66 3.77 -0.03 8.48
CA LEU A 66 2.57 0.00 7.66
C LEU A 66 1.63 1.14 8.09
N HIS A 67 1.60 1.47 9.38
CA HIS A 67 0.85 2.61 9.91
C HIS A 67 1.38 3.95 9.39
N THR A 68 2.70 4.09 9.24
CA THR A 68 3.31 5.29 8.64
C THR A 68 2.87 5.47 7.19
N PHE A 69 2.89 4.39 6.39
CA PHE A 69 2.40 4.44 5.01
C PHE A 69 0.89 4.69 4.92
N ALA A 70 0.09 4.06 5.78
CA ALA A 70 -1.34 4.28 5.84
C ALA A 70 -1.67 5.73 6.18
N THR A 71 -0.96 6.32 7.15
CA THR A 71 -1.13 7.73 7.54
C THR A 71 -0.74 8.65 6.40
N TYR A 72 0.44 8.45 5.79
CA TYR A 72 0.84 9.23 4.62
C TYR A 72 -0.19 9.15 3.49
N ARG A 73 -0.73 7.96 3.19
CA ARG A 73 -1.77 7.77 2.18
C ARG A 73 -3.01 8.60 2.48
N GLN A 74 -3.47 8.68 3.72
CA GLN A 74 -4.62 9.53 4.07
C GLN A 74 -4.28 11.01 4.02
N SER A 75 -3.14 11.41 4.58
CA SER A 75 -2.68 12.81 4.54
C SER A 75 -2.55 13.33 3.11
N HIS A 76 -1.95 12.55 2.22
CA HIS A 76 -1.81 12.88 0.80
C HIS A 76 -3.14 12.91 0.05
N ARG A 77 -4.11 12.07 0.42
CA ARG A 77 -5.48 12.13 -0.14
C ARG A 77 -6.20 13.42 0.22
N THR A 78 -6.03 13.89 1.47
CA THR A 78 -6.65 15.14 1.93
C THR A 78 -5.91 16.39 1.48
N CYS A 79 -4.59 16.28 1.25
CA CYS A 79 -3.74 17.37 0.81
C CYS A 79 -2.68 16.84 -0.17
N PRO A 80 -2.97 16.85 -1.49
CA PRO A 80 -2.02 16.36 -2.50
C PRO A 80 -0.70 17.15 -2.57
N GLN A 81 -0.67 18.37 -2.03
CA GLN A 81 0.56 19.16 -1.90
C GLN A 81 1.51 18.59 -0.84
N PHE A 82 1.03 17.72 0.06
CA PHE A 82 1.84 17.07 1.08
C PHE A 82 2.69 15.94 0.47
N SER A 83 3.77 16.33 -0.19
CA SER A 83 4.67 15.43 -0.91
C SER A 83 5.38 14.40 -0.02
N ILE A 84 5.92 13.33 -0.64
CA ILE A 84 6.79 12.35 0.03
C ILE A 84 7.95 13.04 0.75
N GLN A 85 8.54 14.08 0.14
CA GLN A 85 9.63 14.82 0.74
C GLN A 85 9.18 15.56 2.01
N ALA A 86 7.98 16.14 2.01
CA ALA A 86 7.41 16.78 3.19
C ALA A 86 7.15 15.74 4.30
N GLN A 87 6.62 14.56 3.97
CA GLN A 87 6.45 13.46 4.91
C GLN A 87 7.78 12.99 5.50
N CYS A 88 8.81 12.78 4.67
CA CYS A 88 10.13 12.36 5.13
C CYS A 88 10.77 13.40 6.06
N LYS A 89 10.66 14.69 5.74
CA LYS A 89 11.11 15.77 6.63
C LYS A 89 10.32 15.79 7.93
N THR A 90 9.01 15.58 7.88
CA THR A 90 8.14 15.51 9.06
C THR A 90 8.59 14.39 9.99
N LEU A 91 8.82 13.18 9.47
CA LEU A 91 9.38 12.07 10.24
C LEU A 91 10.76 12.41 10.84
N CYS A 92 11.64 13.03 10.06
CA CYS A 92 12.95 13.45 10.57
C CYS A 92 12.83 14.46 11.72
N HIS A 93 11.93 15.44 11.60
CA HIS A 93 11.67 16.42 12.67
C HIS A 93 11.02 15.79 13.90
N LEU A 94 10.07 14.86 13.73
CA LEU A 94 9.43 14.13 14.84
C LEU A 94 10.41 13.26 15.63
N HIS A 95 11.53 12.86 15.03
CA HIS A 95 12.55 12.01 15.65
C HIS A 95 13.83 12.77 16.00
N ASP A 96 13.85 14.10 15.89
CA ASP A 96 15.02 14.94 16.18
C ASP A 96 16.30 14.54 15.42
N ILE A 97 16.17 14.20 14.14
CA ILE A 97 17.30 13.83 13.28
C ILE A 97 17.40 14.71 12.03
N PRO A 98 18.61 14.87 11.46
CA PRO A 98 18.77 15.59 10.22
C PRO A 98 18.15 14.81 9.04
N TYR A 99 17.42 15.53 8.19
CA TYR A 99 16.90 14.96 6.94
C TYR A 99 18.05 14.58 5.99
N ARG A 100 17.99 13.36 5.47
CA ARG A 100 18.94 12.85 4.47
C ARG A 100 18.22 12.58 3.15
N PRO A 101 18.74 13.06 2.00
CA PRO A 101 18.06 12.91 0.71
C PRO A 101 17.70 11.47 0.32
N TYR A 102 18.54 10.48 0.65
CA TYR A 102 18.29 9.07 0.31
C TYR A 102 17.05 8.50 1.01
N PHE A 103 16.63 9.06 2.16
CA PHE A 103 15.46 8.58 2.88
C PHE A 103 14.18 8.81 2.08
N LYS A 104 14.13 9.87 1.26
CA LYS A 104 13.02 10.10 0.31
C LYS A 104 12.92 8.97 -0.70
N THR A 105 14.03 8.55 -1.29
CA THR A 105 14.05 7.45 -2.27
C THR A 105 13.61 6.15 -1.62
N GLN A 106 14.18 5.81 -0.45
CA GLN A 106 13.76 4.65 0.33
C GLN A 106 12.25 4.68 0.64
N PHE A 107 11.73 5.81 1.08
CA PHE A 107 10.31 5.95 1.37
C PHE A 107 9.45 5.77 0.10
N SER A 108 9.84 6.40 -1.01
CA SER A 108 9.11 6.32 -2.28
C SER A 108 9.04 4.89 -2.80
N ASP A 109 10.19 4.23 -2.93
CA ASP A 109 10.29 2.88 -3.48
C ASP A 109 9.49 1.88 -2.63
N THR A 110 9.58 2.01 -1.30
CA THR A 110 8.84 1.16 -0.36
C THR A 110 7.35 1.45 -0.35
N TYR A 111 6.97 2.72 -0.55
CA TYR A 111 5.57 3.12 -0.63
C TYR A 111 4.88 2.56 -1.88
N ASP A 112 5.59 2.49 -3.01
CA ASP A 112 5.07 1.85 -4.23
C ASP A 112 4.79 0.36 -3.99
N VAL A 113 5.72 -0.37 -3.34
CA VAL A 113 5.51 -1.77 -2.93
C VAL A 113 4.33 -1.90 -1.96
N TYR A 114 4.20 -1.00 -1.00
CA TYR A 114 3.06 -0.98 -0.09
C TYR A 114 1.73 -0.82 -0.85
N LEU A 115 1.67 0.08 -1.83
CA LEU A 115 0.48 0.26 -2.67
C LEU A 115 0.18 -0.98 -3.52
N GLU A 116 1.20 -1.62 -4.06
CA GLU A 116 1.05 -2.88 -4.82
C GLU A 116 0.46 -4.00 -3.95
N ILE A 117 0.95 -4.16 -2.71
CA ILE A 117 0.40 -5.12 -1.75
C ILE A 117 -1.09 -4.83 -1.50
N LEU A 118 -1.45 -3.57 -1.26
CA LEU A 118 -2.84 -3.19 -1.04
C LEU A 118 -3.72 -3.46 -2.25
N HIS A 119 -3.23 -3.17 -3.46
CA HIS A 119 -3.96 -3.46 -4.70
C HIS A 119 -4.18 -4.96 -4.87
N HIS A 120 -3.17 -5.78 -4.60
CA HIS A 120 -3.28 -7.23 -4.69
C HIS A 120 -4.30 -7.79 -3.67
N VAL A 121 -4.25 -7.32 -2.43
CA VAL A 121 -5.21 -7.71 -1.39
C VAL A 121 -6.64 -7.30 -1.79
N ASP A 122 -6.84 -6.08 -2.27
CA ASP A 122 -8.13 -5.60 -2.77
C ASP A 122 -8.64 -6.43 -3.96
N SER A 123 -7.76 -6.84 -4.87
CA SER A 123 -8.10 -7.75 -5.97
C SER A 123 -8.56 -9.13 -5.47
N ILE A 124 -7.88 -9.71 -4.48
CA ILE A 124 -8.30 -10.98 -3.86
C ILE A 124 -9.67 -10.82 -3.22
N ILE A 125 -9.87 -9.77 -2.42
CA ILE A 125 -11.15 -9.49 -1.75
C ILE A 125 -12.28 -9.36 -2.79
N LYS A 126 -12.06 -8.58 -3.85
CA LYS A 126 -13.02 -8.44 -4.95
C LYS A 126 -13.33 -9.76 -5.62
N ALA A 127 -12.34 -10.61 -5.86
CA ALA A 127 -12.56 -11.91 -6.46
C ALA A 127 -13.41 -12.83 -5.56
N VAL A 128 -13.11 -12.88 -4.26
CA VAL A 128 -13.87 -13.67 -3.28
C VAL A 128 -15.31 -13.19 -3.17
N LEU A 129 -15.52 -11.87 -3.18
CA LEU A 129 -16.86 -11.26 -3.15
C LEU A 129 -17.58 -11.29 -4.51
N LYS A 130 -16.97 -11.88 -5.55
CA LYS A 130 -17.47 -11.90 -6.93
C LYS A 130 -17.71 -10.50 -7.52
N CYS A 131 -16.96 -9.52 -7.03
CA CYS A 131 -16.98 -8.12 -7.48
C CYS A 131 -16.01 -7.85 -8.63
N ASN A 132 -15.48 -8.89 -9.28
CA ASN A 132 -14.48 -8.82 -10.34
C ASN A 132 -15.01 -9.24 -11.72
N ILE A 133 -16.33 -9.43 -11.88
CA ILE A 133 -16.95 -9.71 -13.17
C ILE A 133 -17.02 -8.44 -14.04
N PRO A 134 -17.09 -8.57 -15.38
CA PRO A 134 -17.39 -7.44 -16.27
C PRO A 134 -18.65 -6.71 -15.81
N ASP A 135 -18.63 -5.38 -15.88
CA ASP A 135 -19.75 -4.50 -15.52
C ASP A 135 -20.27 -4.67 -14.09
N TRP A 136 -19.55 -5.34 -13.18
CA TRP A 136 -20.03 -5.55 -11.79
C TRP A 136 -20.46 -4.24 -11.13
N ARG A 137 -19.66 -3.19 -11.30
CA ARG A 137 -19.99 -1.86 -10.76
C ARG A 137 -21.27 -1.29 -11.35
N LEU A 138 -21.53 -1.46 -12.65
CA LEU A 138 -22.74 -0.96 -13.28
C LEU A 138 -23.97 -1.75 -12.81
N LEU A 139 -23.85 -3.08 -12.75
CA LEU A 139 -24.91 -3.98 -12.28
C LEU A 139 -25.25 -3.81 -10.80
N ASN A 140 -24.31 -3.34 -9.98
CA ASN A 140 -24.45 -3.19 -8.53
C ASN A 140 -24.33 -1.73 -8.07
N SER A 141 -24.43 -0.77 -9.00
CA SER A 141 -24.49 0.64 -8.65
C SER A 141 -25.79 0.96 -7.91
N CYS A 142 -25.83 2.11 -7.23
CA CYS A 142 -27.00 2.57 -6.49
C CYS A 142 -28.27 2.43 -7.36
N PRO A 143 -29.28 1.64 -6.93
CA PRO A 143 -30.50 1.47 -7.69
C PRO A 143 -31.15 2.81 -8.02
N CYS A 144 -31.24 3.74 -7.06
CA CYS A 144 -31.82 5.06 -7.30
C CYS A 144 -31.10 5.89 -8.38
N CYS A 145 -29.84 5.60 -8.70
CA CYS A 145 -29.07 6.31 -9.72
C CYS A 145 -29.16 5.69 -11.12
N PHE A 146 -29.64 4.44 -11.25
CA PHE A 146 -29.64 3.66 -12.50
C PHE A 146 -30.96 2.92 -12.78
N TYR A 147 -31.96 3.05 -11.92
CA TYR A 147 -33.26 2.38 -12.04
C TYR A 147 -34.14 3.11 -13.07
N LYS A 148 -34.54 2.39 -14.13
CA LYS A 148 -35.53 2.87 -15.12
C LYS A 148 -36.92 2.35 -14.75
N LEU A 149 -37.93 3.22 -14.81
CA LEU A 149 -39.33 2.81 -14.62
C LEU A 149 -39.87 2.17 -15.92
N GLU A 150 -40.79 1.20 -15.80
CA GLU A 150 -41.37 0.51 -16.97
C GLU A 150 -42.08 1.48 -17.94
N ASP A 151 -42.65 2.57 -17.42
CA ASP A 151 -43.33 3.61 -18.19
C ASP A 151 -42.51 4.90 -18.34
N GLU A 152 -41.19 4.84 -18.13
CA GLU A 152 -40.34 6.02 -18.29
C GLU A 152 -40.19 6.37 -19.77
N GLY A 153 -40.69 7.55 -20.15
CA GLY A 153 -40.51 8.08 -21.49
C GLY A 153 -39.04 8.32 -21.82
N ASN A 154 -38.70 8.43 -23.11
CA ASN A 154 -37.32 8.68 -23.53
C ASN A 154 -36.84 10.04 -22.98
N VAL A 155 -35.99 10.01 -21.96
CA VAL A 155 -35.39 11.20 -21.36
C VAL A 155 -34.16 11.63 -22.16
N ALA A 156 -33.99 12.95 -22.36
CA ALA A 156 -32.84 13.48 -23.10
C ALA A 156 -31.48 13.09 -22.48
N PHE A 157 -31.47 12.80 -21.17
CA PHE A 157 -30.31 12.31 -20.43
C PHE A 157 -30.74 11.18 -19.49
N GLU A 158 -30.22 9.98 -19.70
CA GLU A 158 -30.58 8.79 -18.90
C GLU A 158 -29.85 8.70 -17.55
N TRP A 159 -28.78 9.50 -17.37
CA TRP A 159 -27.93 9.42 -16.21
C TRP A 159 -27.35 10.78 -15.84
N LEU A 160 -27.52 11.18 -14.59
CA LEU A 160 -26.91 12.36 -13.99
C LEU A 160 -25.82 11.90 -13.03
N ALA A 161 -24.57 12.07 -13.44
CA ALA A 161 -23.41 11.76 -12.62
C ALA A 161 -22.90 13.01 -11.91
N THR A 162 -22.89 13.01 -10.58
CA THR A 162 -22.12 13.97 -9.80
C THR A 162 -20.80 13.32 -9.41
N ILE A 163 -19.72 13.77 -10.02
CA ILE A 163 -18.36 13.40 -9.60
C ILE A 163 -18.00 14.36 -8.46
N ASP A 164 -17.67 13.84 -7.28
CA ASP A 164 -17.20 14.72 -6.21
C ASP A 164 -15.97 15.46 -6.73
N GLY A 165 -16.14 16.77 -6.84
CA GLY A 165 -15.18 17.67 -7.45
C GLY A 165 -14.03 17.85 -6.48
N ASN A 166 -12.97 17.07 -6.68
CA ASN A 166 -11.59 17.48 -6.50
C ASN A 166 -11.33 18.34 -5.24
N ASN A 167 -11.31 17.70 -4.06
CA ASN A 167 -10.81 18.32 -2.82
C ASN A 167 -9.36 18.85 -2.93
N SER A 168 -8.68 18.66 -4.06
CA SER A 168 -7.35 19.18 -4.40
C SER A 168 -7.34 20.65 -4.88
N LEU A 169 -8.49 21.30 -5.10
CA LEU A 169 -8.61 22.70 -5.58
C LEU A 169 -8.83 23.72 -4.44
N LYS A 170 -8.08 23.60 -3.34
CA LYS A 170 -7.95 24.65 -2.32
C LYS A 170 -6.51 25.12 -2.19
#